data_AF-A0A7C4WK72-F1
#
_entry.id   AF-A0A7C4WK72-F1
#
_cell.length_a   1.000
_cell.length_b   1.000
_cell.length_c   1.000
_cell.angle_alpha   90.00
_cell.angle_beta   90.00
_cell.angle_gamma   90.00
#
_symmetry.space_group_name_H-M   'P 1'
#
loop_
_entity.id
_entity.type
_entity.pdbx_description
1 polymer ?
#
loop_
_entity_poly.entity_id
_entity_poly.type
_entity_poly.pdbx_seq_one_letter_code
_entity_poly.pdbx_strand_id
1 'polypeptide(L)'
;MGSDLDGFYVRVGGKELYRGWDQFTAEYIYYSILCGKALVRVPADEKLTIEAVSSFKKDLNRLRDEINRMVEITVPDAKIREEVRRIASRKVFDRLRG
;
A
#
# COMPACT_ATOMS: atom_id res chain seq x y z
N MET A 1 1.27 -7.67 0.82
CA MET A 1 2.56 -8.32 1.12
C MET A 1 2.44 -9.04 2.46
N GLY A 2 3.37 -9.93 2.79
CA GLY A 2 3.45 -10.54 4.11
C GLY A 2 4.89 -10.93 4.43
N SER A 3 5.08 -11.57 5.58
CA SER A 3 6.35 -12.17 5.98
C SER A 3 6.10 -13.54 6.62
N ASP A 4 7.03 -14.45 6.40
CA ASP A 4 7.07 -15.79 7.00
C ASP A 4 8.52 -16.15 7.38
N LEU A 5 8.79 -17.42 7.71
CA LEU A 5 10.13 -17.90 8.06
C LEU A 5 11.13 -17.78 6.90
N ASP A 6 10.66 -17.64 5.67
CA ASP A 6 11.46 -17.52 4.45
C ASP A 6 11.55 -16.05 3.96
N GLY A 7 11.25 -15.09 4.84
CA GLY A 7 11.39 -13.65 4.59
C GLY A 7 10.10 -12.93 4.18
N PHE A 8 10.24 -11.80 3.50
CA PHE A 8 9.13 -10.98 3.00
C PHE A 8 8.71 -11.43 1.61
N TYR A 9 7.40 -11.40 1.34
CA TYR A 9 6.85 -11.77 0.04
C TYR A 9 5.77 -10.81 -0.45
N VAL A 10 5.66 -10.67 -1.76
CA VAL A 10 4.60 -9.91 -2.44
C VAL A 10 3.79 -10.86 -3.32
N ARG A 11 2.48 -10.98 -3.03
CA ARG A 11 1.53 -11.78 -3.80
C ARG A 11 0.41 -10.92 -4.38
N VAL A 12 0.06 -11.16 -5.64
CA VAL A 12 -1.04 -10.50 -6.34
C VAL A 12 -1.83 -11.56 -7.11
N GLY A 13 -3.16 -11.60 -6.92
CA GLY A 13 -4.00 -12.61 -7.57
C GLY A 13 -3.60 -14.06 -7.23
N GLY A 14 -3.07 -14.29 -6.02
CA GLY A 14 -2.58 -15.59 -5.58
C GLY A 14 -1.15 -15.94 -6.04
N LYS A 15 -0.60 -15.25 -7.04
CA LYS A 15 0.76 -15.47 -7.56
C LYS A 15 1.79 -14.68 -6.75
N GLU A 16 2.89 -15.33 -6.36
CA GLU A 16 4.06 -14.66 -5.77
C GLU A 16 4.87 -13.97 -6.86
N LEU A 17 5.14 -12.68 -6.65
CA LEU A 17 5.88 -11.81 -7.57
C LEU A 17 7.28 -11.48 -7.04
N TYR A 18 7.48 -11.60 -5.73
CA TYR A 18 8.75 -11.33 -5.07
C TYR A 18 8.83 -12.10 -3.75
N ARG A 19 10.05 -12.56 -3.42
CA ARG A 19 10.44 -13.07 -2.11
C ARG A 19 11.89 -12.65 -1.82
N GLY A 20 12.15 -12.23 -0.59
CA GLY A 20 13.48 -11.85 -0.15
C GLY A 20 13.53 -11.36 1.29
N TRP A 21 14.73 -11.09 1.79
CA TRP A 21 14.97 -10.66 3.17
C TRP A 21 14.93 -9.15 3.37
N ASP A 22 14.97 -8.37 2.29
CA ASP A 22 14.88 -6.91 2.35
C ASP A 22 13.43 -6.44 2.34
N GLN A 23 12.99 -5.93 3.50
CA GLN A 23 11.66 -5.36 3.68
C GLN A 23 11.41 -4.16 2.76
N PHE A 24 12.39 -3.27 2.56
CA PHE A 24 12.20 -2.05 1.78
C PHE A 24 12.03 -2.38 0.30
N THR A 25 12.77 -3.35 -0.23
CA THR A 25 12.53 -3.87 -1.58
C THR A 25 11.12 -4.47 -1.71
N ALA A 26 10.69 -5.29 -0.75
CA ALA A 26 9.35 -5.88 -0.78
C ALA A 26 8.25 -4.81 -0.76
N GLU A 27 8.40 -3.78 0.07
CA GLU A 27 7.49 -2.65 0.19
C GLU A 27 7.47 -1.80 -1.08
N TYR A 28 8.64 -1.51 -1.65
CA TYR A 28 8.77 -0.77 -2.91
C TYR A 28 8.01 -1.45 -4.03
N ILE A 29 8.19 -2.77 -4.17
CA ILE A 29 7.48 -3.59 -5.17
C ILE A 29 5.97 -3.57 -4.88
N TYR A 30 5.59 -3.81 -3.63
CA TYR A 30 4.18 -3.84 -3.23
C TYR A 30 3.46 -2.52 -3.54
N TYR A 31 4.03 -1.39 -3.15
CA TYR A 31 3.43 -0.07 -3.37
C TYR A 31 3.42 0.32 -4.85
N SER A 32 4.46 -0.04 -5.61
CA SER A 32 4.49 0.18 -7.06
C SER A 32 3.33 -0.54 -7.76
N ILE A 33 3.06 -1.79 -7.38
CA ILE A 33 1.95 -2.57 -7.94
C ILE A 33 0.60 -2.03 -7.44
N LEU A 34 0.51 -1.63 -6.17
CA LEU A 34 -0.71 -1.01 -5.62
C LEU A 34 -1.14 0.19 -6.46
N CYS A 35 -0.16 1.01 -6.88
CA CYS A 35 -0.31 2.17 -7.76
C CYS A 35 -0.37 1.83 -9.27
N GLY A 36 -0.64 0.57 -9.63
CA GLY A 36 -0.94 0.17 -11.01
C GLY A 36 0.27 -0.04 -11.92
N LYS A 37 1.50 -0.10 -11.40
CA LYS A 37 2.68 -0.41 -12.23
C LYS A 37 2.73 -1.90 -12.58
N ALA A 38 2.74 -2.20 -13.88
CA ALA A 38 2.85 -3.56 -14.40
C ALA A 38 4.30 -4.11 -14.39
N LEU A 39 5.28 -3.21 -14.49
CA LEU A 39 6.71 -3.53 -14.40
C LEU A 39 7.34 -2.65 -13.34
N VAL A 40 8.08 -3.25 -12.41
CA VAL A 40 8.78 -2.56 -11.33
C VAL A 40 10.27 -2.79 -11.49
N ARG A 41 11.04 -1.71 -11.55
CA ARG A 41 12.51 -1.74 -11.49
C ARG A 41 12.91 -1.15 -10.15
N VAL A 42 13.58 -1.95 -9.33
CA VAL A 42 14.05 -1.51 -8.02
C VAL A 42 15.40 -0.79 -8.20
N PRO A 43 15.59 0.40 -7.63
CA PRO A 43 16.89 1.07 -7.63
C PRO A 43 17.97 0.18 -7.01
N ALA A 44 19.17 0.16 -7.61
CA ALA A 44 20.32 -0.55 -7.05
C ALA A 44 20.87 0.13 -5.79
N ASP A 45 20.69 1.44 -5.67
CA ASP A 45 21.00 2.19 -4.45
C ASP A 45 19.89 1.99 -3.41
N GLU A 46 20.22 1.27 -2.34
CA GLU A 46 19.33 0.98 -1.23
C GLU A 46 18.78 2.24 -0.58
N LYS A 47 19.57 3.32 -0.50
CA LYS A 47 19.12 4.57 0.13
C LYS A 47 17.95 5.18 -0.63
N LEU A 48 18.01 5.16 -1.96
CA LEU A 48 16.91 5.66 -2.79
C LEU A 48 15.63 4.83 -2.59
N THR A 49 15.76 3.51 -2.41
CA THR A 49 14.63 2.62 -2.13
C THR A 49 14.00 2.95 -0.77
N ILE A 50 14.82 3.09 0.27
CA ILE A 50 14.38 3.44 1.64
C ILE A 50 13.68 4.81 1.64
N GLU A 51 14.28 5.82 1.00
CA GLU A 51 13.72 7.17 0.92
C GLU A 51 12.37 7.19 0.20
N ALA A 52 12.28 6.51 -0.95
CA ALA A 52 11.04 6.42 -1.72
C ALA A 52 9.92 5.73 -0.92
N VAL A 53 10.23 4.60 -0.28
CA VAL A 53 9.27 3.86 0.54
C VAL A 53 8.82 4.68 1.75
N SER A 54 9.77 5.33 2.45
CA SER A 54 9.47 6.13 3.63
C SER A 54 8.61 7.35 3.31
N SER A 55 8.94 8.05 2.23
CA SER A 55 8.16 9.19 1.74
C SER A 55 6.74 8.76 1.37
N PHE A 56 6.61 7.68 0.58
CA PHE A 56 5.30 7.14 0.20
C PHE A 56 4.46 6.71 1.40
N LYS A 57 5.06 6.04 2.40
CA LYS A 57 4.37 5.64 3.63
C LYS A 57 3.82 6.84 4.39
N LYS A 58 4.58 7.94 4.45
CA LYS A 58 4.14 9.18 5.09
C LYS A 58 2.90 9.74 4.42
N ASP A 59 2.90 9.82 3.09
CA ASP A 59 1.76 10.30 2.31
C ASP A 59 0.57 9.35 2.41
N LEU A 60 0.80 8.04 2.36
CA LEU A 60 -0.21 7.02 2.53
C LEU A 60 -0.89 7.11 3.91
N ASN A 61 -0.11 7.29 4.97
CA ASN A 61 -0.65 7.45 6.31
C ASN A 61 -1.51 8.72 6.41
N ARG A 62 -1.03 9.84 5.85
CA ARG A 62 -1.80 11.09 5.79
C ARG A 62 -3.14 10.91 5.06
N LEU A 63 -3.13 10.22 3.91
CA LEU A 63 -4.34 9.89 3.17
C LEU A 63 -5.32 9.04 4.00
N ARG A 64 -4.81 8.02 4.72
CA ARG A 64 -5.63 7.16 5.58
C ARG A 64 -6.26 7.95 6.72
N ASP A 65 -5.51 8.84 7.35
CA ASP A 65 -6.01 9.72 8.41
C ASP A 65 -7.11 10.66 7.89
N GLU A 66 -6.94 11.20 6.68
CA GLU A 66 -7.93 12.06 6.05
C GLU A 66 -9.22 11.30 5.70
N ILE A 67 -9.11 10.08 5.16
CA ILE A 67 -10.25 9.18 4.95
C ILE A 67 -10.96 8.90 6.29
N ASN A 68 -10.20 8.57 7.34
CA ASN A 68 -10.76 8.27 8.66
C ASN A 68 -11.54 9.47 9.22
N ARG A 69 -10.95 10.67 9.21
CA ARG A 69 -11.61 11.90 9.65
C ARG A 69 -12.89 12.16 8.86
N MET A 70 -12.85 12.02 7.55
CA MET A 70 -14.03 12.22 6.70
C MET A 70 -15.15 11.24 7.04
N VAL A 71 -14.83 9.96 7.22
CA VAL A 71 -15.83 8.95 7.60
C VAL A 71 -16.41 9.22 9.00
N GLU A 72 -15.58 9.62 9.97
CA GLU A 72 -16.05 9.95 11.32
C GLU A 72 -17.03 11.13 11.34
N ILE A 73 -16.78 12.15 10.52
CA ILE A 73 -17.62 13.35 10.43
C ILE A 73 -18.89 13.10 9.62
N THR A 74 -18.80 12.32 8.53
CA THR A 74 -19.89 12.19 7.55
C THR A 74 -20.77 10.95 7.73
N VAL A 75 -20.35 9.95 8.51
CA VAL A 75 -21.09 8.69 8.71
C VAL A 75 -21.49 8.58 10.18
N PRO A 76 -22.73 8.94 10.56
CA PRO A 76 -23.17 8.91 11.95
C PRO A 76 -23.22 7.49 12.52
N ASP A 77 -23.68 6.52 11.74
CA ASP A 77 -23.82 5.14 12.18
C ASP A 77 -22.45 4.43 12.23
N ALA A 78 -21.98 4.19 13.46
CA ALA A 78 -20.72 3.50 13.72
C ALA A 78 -20.67 2.08 13.15
N LYS A 79 -21.82 1.41 12.98
CA LYS A 79 -21.90 0.03 12.47
C LYS A 79 -21.45 -0.08 11.02
N ILE A 80 -21.56 0.99 10.24
CA ILE A 80 -21.21 1.00 8.81
C ILE A 80 -19.89 1.72 8.50
N ARG A 81 -19.30 2.44 9.46
CA ARG A 81 -18.08 3.24 9.25
C ARG A 81 -16.93 2.41 8.69
N GLU A 82 -16.77 1.18 9.16
CA GLU A 82 -15.70 0.31 8.69
C GLU A 82 -15.86 -0.08 7.22
N GLU A 83 -17.08 -0.42 6.81
CA GLU A 83 -17.36 -0.72 5.41
C GLU A 83 -17.17 0.52 4.53
N VAL A 84 -17.59 1.70 4.99
CA VAL A 84 -17.37 2.95 4.26
C VAL A 84 -15.88 3.28 4.13
N ARG A 85 -15.07 3.12 5.19
CA ARG A 85 -13.60 3.29 5.14
C ARG A 85 -12.97 2.36 4.10
N ARG A 86 -13.38 1.09 4.09
CA ARG A 86 -12.89 0.09 3.13
C ARG A 86 -13.23 0.48 1.69
N ILE A 87 -14.48 0.86 1.43
CA ILE A 87 -14.93 1.26 0.10
C ILE A 87 -14.23 2.55 -0.36
N ALA A 88 -14.12 3.56 0.51
CA ALA A 88 -13.45 4.82 0.21
C ALA A 88 -11.98 4.58 -0.16
N SER A 89 -11.26 3.81 0.65
CA SER A 89 -9.86 3.44 0.39
C SER A 89 -9.72 2.76 -0.96
N ARG A 90 -10.55 1.74 -1.24
CA ARG A 90 -10.53 1.04 -2.53
C ARG A 90 -10.76 1.99 -3.71
N LYS A 91 -11.77 2.87 -3.62
CA LYS A 91 -12.08 3.83 -4.70
C LYS A 91 -10.94 4.81 -4.96
N VAL A 92 -10.18 5.22 -3.95
CA VAL A 92 -9.01 6.09 -4.13
C VAL A 92 -7.93 5.36 -4.93
N PHE A 93 -7.59 4.13 -4.56
CA PHE A 93 -6.58 3.36 -5.30
C PHE A 93 -7.03 2.93 -6.69
N ASP A 94 -8.32 2.65 -6.90
CA ASP A 94 -8.85 2.36 -8.24
C ASP A 94 -8.64 3.55 -9.19
N ARG A 95 -8.75 4.79 -8.69
CA ARG A 95 -8.45 6.00 -9.49
C ARG A 95 -6.97 6.18 -9.79
N LEU A 96 -6.08 5.70 -8.93
CA LEU A 96 -4.62 5.77 -9.14
C LEU A 96 -4.13 4.73 -10.16
N ARG A 97 -4.96 3.73 -10.48
CA ARG A 97 -4.68 2.69 -11.48
C ARG A 97 -5.17 3.07 -12.88
N GLY A 98 -5.90 4.19 -13.00
CA GLY A 98 -6.48 4.70 -14.25
C GLY A 98 -5.50 5.54 -15.06
#